data_AF-A0A8B9FJN7-F1
#
_entry.id   AF-A0A8B9FJN7-F1
#
_cell.length_a   1.000
_cell.length_b   1.000
_cell.length_c   1.000
_cell.angle_alpha   90.00
_cell.angle_beta   90.00
_cell.angle_gamma   90.00
#
_symmetry.space_group_name_H-M   'P 1'
#
loop_
_entity.id
_entity.type
_entity.pdbx_description
1 polymer ?
#
loop_
_entity_poly.entity_id
_entity_poly.type
_entity_poly.pdbx_seq_one_letter_code
_entity_poly.pdbx_strand_id
1 'polypeptide(L)'
;LYEVIIIPFDTVWSVVKGVIQKDGPLGFYRGLSSTLLREVPGYFFFFGGYELSRTFFASGRSKDELGPIPLLLSGGFGGSCLWIAVYPVDCVKSRIQVLSMAGKQTGFLGTFVTVVRTEGEYAVLLLLYSAL
;
A
#
# COMPACT_ATOMS: atom_id res chain seq x y z
N LEU A 1 -24.65 -24.85 -12.59
CA LEU A 1 -25.01 -23.73 -13.49
C LEU A 1 -24.25 -22.47 -13.10
N TYR A 2 -22.92 -22.47 -13.25
CA TYR A 2 -22.09 -21.26 -13.26
C TYR A 2 -20.87 -21.60 -14.13
N GLU A 3 -21.05 -21.59 -15.45
CA GLU A 3 -19.89 -21.58 -16.34
C GLU A 3 -19.18 -20.25 -16.10
N VAL A 4 -18.05 -20.32 -15.42
CA VAL A 4 -17.07 -19.24 -15.37
C VAL A 4 -16.56 -19.11 -16.80
N ILE A 5 -17.17 -18.20 -17.56
CA ILE A 5 -16.70 -17.79 -18.87
C ILE A 5 -15.32 -17.15 -18.66
N ILE A 6 -14.29 -17.97 -18.74
CA ILE A 6 -12.91 -17.52 -18.92
C ILE A 6 -12.85 -16.98 -20.35
N ILE A 7 -13.08 -15.68 -20.52
CA ILE A 7 -12.83 -15.02 -21.80
C ILE A 7 -11.30 -15.07 -22.00
N PRO A 8 -10.78 -15.75 -23.03
CA PRO A 8 -9.36 -15.68 -23.34
C PRO A 8 -9.08 -14.24 -23.80
N PHE A 9 -8.49 -13.44 -22.92
CA PHE A 9 -8.10 -12.08 -23.25
C PHE A 9 -6.73 -12.13 -23.95
N ASP A 10 -6.74 -12.37 -25.27
CA ASP A 10 -5.50 -12.45 -26.06
C ASP A 10 -4.79 -11.09 -26.20
N THR A 11 -5.46 -9.98 -25.84
CA THR A 11 -4.91 -8.63 -25.97
C THR A 11 -5.51 -7.70 -24.92
N VAL A 12 -4.72 -6.76 -24.40
CA VAL A 12 -5.16 -5.71 -23.44
C VAL A 12 -6.42 -5.00 -23.93
N TRP A 13 -6.53 -4.76 -25.24
CA TRP A 13 -7.70 -4.14 -25.87
C TRP A 13 -9.00 -4.93 -25.70
N SER A 14 -8.93 -6.27 -25.70
CA SER A 14 -10.10 -7.13 -25.47
C SER A 14 -10.58 -7.01 -24.02
N VAL A 15 -9.66 -6.87 -23.06
CA VAL A 15 -9.99 -6.62 -21.64
C VAL A 15 -10.69 -5.27 -21.48
N VAL A 16 -10.11 -4.21 -22.05
CA VAL A 16 -10.67 -2.84 -21.97
C VAL A 16 -12.08 -2.79 -22.56
N LYS A 17 -12.30 -3.37 -23.74
CA LYS A 17 -13.63 -3.46 -24.36
C LYS A 17 -14.59 -4.29 -23.50
N GLY A 18 -14.12 -5.40 -22.93
CA GLY A 18 -14.92 -6.25 -22.05
C GLY A 18 -15.40 -5.52 -20.79
N VAL A 19 -14.52 -4.75 -20.15
CA VAL A 19 -14.87 -3.95 -18.96
C VAL A 19 -15.90 -2.87 -19.29
N ILE A 20 -15.71 -2.14 -20.40
CA ILE A 20 -16.67 -1.10 -20.84
C ILE A 20 -18.05 -1.70 -21.14
N GLN A 21 -18.11 -2.83 -21.84
CA GLN A 21 -19.39 -3.45 -22.22
C GLN A 21 -20.12 -4.04 -21.02
N LYS A 22 -19.39 -4.56 -20.02
CA LYS A 22 -19.97 -5.26 -18.87
C LYS A 22 -20.31 -4.35 -17.70
N ASP A 23 -19.38 -3.48 -17.31
CA ASP A 23 -19.47 -2.65 -16.10
C ASP A 23 -19.63 -1.15 -16.44
N GLY A 24 -19.63 -0.79 -17.73
CA GLY A 24 -19.65 0.60 -18.18
C GLY A 24 -18.30 1.31 -17.97
N PRO A 25 -18.21 2.60 -18.31
CA PRO A 25 -16.99 3.40 -18.12
C PRO A 25 -16.61 3.56 -16.63
N LEU A 26 -17.56 3.42 -15.71
CA LEU A 26 -17.28 3.44 -14.27
C LEU A 26 -16.61 2.17 -13.75
N GLY A 27 -16.63 1.07 -14.53
CA GLY A 27 -15.95 -0.18 -14.18
C GLY A 27 -14.45 -0.02 -13.93
N PHE A 28 -13.78 0.92 -14.61
CA PHE A 28 -12.36 1.19 -14.42
C PHE A 28 -12.02 1.80 -13.05
N TYR A 29 -12.99 2.43 -12.39
CA TYR A 29 -12.80 3.03 -11.06
C TYR A 29 -13.18 2.08 -9.93
N ARG A 30 -13.57 0.85 -10.25
CA ARG A 30 -13.92 -0.17 -9.26
C ARG A 30 -12.67 -0.54 -8.46
N GLY A 31 -12.67 -0.15 -7.18
CA GLY A 31 -11.53 -0.32 -6.28
C GLY A 31 -10.73 0.96 -6.01
N LEU A 32 -10.99 2.06 -6.72
CA LEU A 32 -10.30 3.35 -6.49
C LEU A 32 -10.46 3.84 -5.05
N SER A 33 -11.64 3.69 -4.46
CA SER A 33 -11.89 4.07 -3.06
C SER A 33 -11.02 3.29 -2.07
N SER A 34 -10.84 1.99 -2.30
CA SER A 34 -9.96 1.12 -1.50
C SER A 34 -8.49 1.51 -1.66
N THR A 35 -8.08 1.88 -2.88
CA THR A 35 -6.74 2.41 -3.16
C THR A 35 -6.52 3.72 -2.42
N LEU A 36 -7.40 4.70 -2.59
CA LEU A 36 -7.31 6.01 -1.93
C LEU A 36 -7.28 5.89 -0.40
N LEU A 37 -8.09 5.01 0.17
CA LEU A 37 -8.12 4.78 1.61
C LEU A 37 -6.77 4.27 2.15
N ARG A 38 -5.99 3.54 1.35
CA ARG A 38 -4.63 3.09 1.71
C ARG A 38 -3.57 4.16 1.44
N GLU A 39 -3.61 4.76 0.25
CA GLU A 39 -2.58 5.71 -0.20
C GLU A 39 -2.60 7.00 0.62
N VAL A 40 -3.78 7.53 0.95
CA VAL A 40 -3.90 8.83 1.64
C VAL A 40 -3.21 8.81 3.01
N PRO A 41 -3.46 7.82 3.90
CA PRO A 41 -2.70 7.70 5.14
C PRO A 41 -1.21 7.49 4.92
N GLY A 42 -0.82 6.65 3.94
CA GLY A 42 0.58 6.38 3.62
C GLY A 42 1.34 7.66 3.24
N TYR A 43 0.76 8.47 2.36
CA TYR A 43 1.34 9.76 1.97
C TYR A 43 1.34 10.78 3.11
N PHE A 44 0.34 10.76 3.98
CA PHE A 44 0.34 11.61 5.18
C PHE A 44 1.57 11.32 6.07
N PHE A 45 1.86 10.05 6.35
CA PHE A 45 3.05 9.67 7.11
C PHE A 45 4.36 9.95 6.35
N PHE A 46 4.37 9.78 5.02
CA PHE A 46 5.52 10.13 4.18
C PHE A 46 5.87 11.61 4.29
N PHE A 47 4.91 12.50 3.98
CA PHE A 47 5.14 13.94 4.01
C PHE A 47 5.38 14.44 5.43
N GLY A 48 4.72 13.87 6.43
CA GLY A 48 4.98 14.17 7.84
C GLY A 48 6.41 13.85 8.25
N GLY A 49 6.90 12.65 7.95
CA GLY A 49 8.28 12.24 8.21
C GLY A 49 9.30 13.07 7.42
N TYR A 50 9.04 13.27 6.14
CA TYR A 50 9.87 14.08 5.25
C TYR A 50 10.05 15.51 5.77
N GLU A 51 8.96 16.18 6.16
CA GLU A 51 8.98 17.55 6.63
C GLU A 51 9.61 17.69 8.02
N LEU A 52 9.41 16.68 8.88
CA LEU A 52 10.08 16.60 10.19
C LEU A 52 11.60 16.48 10.02
N SER A 53 12.07 15.59 9.14
CA SER A 53 13.48 15.45 8.83
C SER A 53 14.06 16.71 8.20
N ARG A 54 13.36 17.34 7.26
CA ARG A 54 13.81 18.61 6.67
C ARG A 54 13.92 19.72 7.70
N THR A 55 12.97 19.81 8.62
CA THR A 55 13.00 20.82 9.69
C THR A 55 14.18 20.56 10.64
N PHE A 56 14.47 19.29 10.94
CA PHE A 56 15.64 18.90 11.71
C PHE A 56 16.96 19.26 11.00
N PHE A 57 17.12 18.90 9.73
CA PHE A 57 18.31 19.24 8.95
C PHE A 57 18.48 20.73 8.66
N ALA A 58 17.37 21.48 8.54
CA ALA A 58 17.39 22.92 8.38
C ALA A 58 17.95 23.63 9.62
N SER A 59 17.71 23.12 10.84
CA SER A 59 18.30 23.62 12.10
C SER A 59 18.33 25.17 12.23
N GLY A 60 17.28 25.85 11.75
CA GLY A 60 17.18 27.32 11.77
C GLY A 60 17.65 28.06 10.50
N ARG A 61 18.14 27.35 9.48
CA ARG A 61 18.39 27.87 8.12
C ARG A 61 17.17 27.72 7.21
N SER A 62 17.22 28.32 6.02
CA SER A 62 16.11 28.18 5.06
C SER A 62 16.02 26.73 4.55
N LYS A 63 14.79 26.21 4.42
CA LYS A 63 14.52 24.85 3.93
C LYS A 63 14.93 24.65 2.47
N ASP A 64 15.17 25.75 1.75
CA ASP A 64 15.56 25.78 0.35
C ASP A 64 17.09 25.75 0.16
N GLU A 65 17.85 25.91 1.24
CA GLU A 65 19.32 25.79 1.25
C GLU A 65 19.80 24.37 1.55
N LEU A 66 18.88 23.41 1.74
CA LEU A 66 19.24 22.01 1.94
C LEU A 66 19.90 21.46 0.68
N GLY A 67 21.15 21.03 0.82
CA GLY A 67 21.85 20.31 -0.22
C GLY A 67 21.18 18.96 -0.56
N PRO A 68 21.62 18.30 -1.64
CA PRO A 68 21.02 17.06 -2.13
C PRO A 68 21.07 15.91 -1.12
N ILE A 69 22.07 15.88 -0.23
CA ILE A 69 22.24 14.81 0.77
C ILE A 69 21.19 14.87 1.89
N PRO A 70 20.97 16.01 2.59
CA PRO A 70 19.84 16.16 3.51
C PRO A 70 18.48 15.87 2.89
N LEU A 71 18.28 16.25 1.62
CA LEU A 71 17.03 15.99 0.91
C LEU A 71 16.81 14.49 0.67
N LEU A 72 17.87 13.78 0.26
CA LEU A 72 17.85 12.33 0.08
C LEU A 72 17.57 11.60 1.40
N LEU A 73 18.24 11.98 2.49
CA LEU A 73 18.01 11.40 3.82
C LEU A 73 16.60 11.67 4.34
N SER A 74 16.06 12.86 4.09
CA SER A 74 14.67 13.19 4.43
C SER A 74 13.67 12.35 3.62
N GLY A 75 13.97 12.11 2.34
CA GLY A 75 13.20 11.21 1.47
C GLY A 75 13.21 9.77 1.98
N GLY A 76 14.38 9.27 2.39
CA GLY A 76 14.54 7.96 3.02
C GLY A 76 13.72 7.83 4.30
N PHE A 77 13.83 8.81 5.21
CA PHE A 77 13.07 8.80 6.47
C PHE A 77 11.55 8.88 6.25
N GLY A 78 11.09 9.76 5.34
CA GLY A 78 9.69 9.80 4.93
C GLY A 78 9.22 8.45 4.36
N GLY A 79 10.06 7.81 3.54
CA GLY A 79 9.82 6.46 3.01
C GLY A 79 9.65 5.42 4.11
N SER A 80 10.55 5.39 5.11
CA SER A 80 10.44 4.50 6.26
C SER A 80 9.15 4.73 7.05
N CYS A 81 8.77 5.99 7.29
CA CYS A 81 7.50 6.32 7.96
C CYS A 81 6.27 5.80 7.19
N LEU A 82 6.27 5.95 5.86
CA LEU A 82 5.21 5.40 5.01
C LEU A 82 5.14 3.87 5.15
N TRP A 83 6.27 3.18 5.03
CA TRP A 83 6.30 1.72 5.08
C TRP A 83 5.86 1.19 6.45
N ILE A 84 6.29 1.80 7.55
CA ILE A 84 5.83 1.42 8.90
C ILE A 84 4.30 1.49 9.02
N ALA A 85 3.67 2.49 8.41
CA ALA A 85 2.22 2.65 8.46
C ALA A 85 1.47 1.71 7.49
N VAL A 86 1.98 1.50 6.27
CA VAL A 86 1.27 0.78 5.19
C VAL A 86 1.52 -0.72 5.23
N TYR A 87 2.72 -1.15 5.62
CA TYR A 87 3.12 -2.56 5.62
C TYR A 87 2.19 -3.52 6.38
N PRO A 88 1.67 -3.21 7.59
CA PRO A 88 0.75 -4.13 8.27
C PRO A 88 -0.53 -4.38 7.46
N VAL A 89 -1.01 -3.38 6.72
CA VAL A 89 -2.16 -3.51 5.82
C VAL A 89 -1.81 -4.39 4.63
N ASP A 90 -0.62 -4.24 4.06
CA ASP A 90 -0.15 -5.03 2.93
C ASP A 90 0.09 -6.50 3.30
N CYS A 91 0.58 -6.80 4.51
CA CYS A 91 0.66 -8.17 5.03
C CYS A 91 -0.70 -8.85 5.11
N VAL A 92 -1.72 -8.15 5.63
CA VAL A 92 -3.07 -8.69 5.73
C VAL A 92 -3.69 -8.91 4.36
N LYS A 93 -3.51 -7.97 3.42
CA LYS A 93 -3.96 -8.13 2.04
C LYS A 93 -3.35 -9.35 1.37
N SER A 94 -2.02 -9.52 1.46
CA SER A 94 -1.32 -10.66 0.87
C SER A 94 -1.84 -12.00 1.43
N ARG A 95 -2.08 -12.09 2.74
CA ARG A 95 -2.66 -13.30 3.35
C ARG A 95 -4.10 -13.57 2.90
N ILE A 96 -4.92 -12.54 2.79
CA ILE A 96 -6.30 -12.68 2.27
C ILE A 96 -6.27 -13.15 0.82
N GLN A 97 -5.36 -12.64 -0.01
CA GLN A 97 -5.21 -13.08 -1.40
C GLN A 97 -4.82 -14.57 -1.49
N VAL A 98 -3.88 -15.02 -0.66
CA VAL A 98 -3.48 -16.43 -0.58
C VAL A 98 -4.63 -17.31 -0.07
N LEU A 99 -5.35 -16.89 0.97
CA LEU A 99 -6.49 -17.64 1.53
C LEU A 99 -7.68 -17.67 0.55
N SER A 100 -7.89 -16.59 -0.20
CA SER A 100 -8.90 -16.50 -1.26
C SER A 100 -8.63 -17.51 -2.37
N MET A 101 -7.35 -17.70 -2.77
CA MET A 101 -6.96 -18.74 -3.72
C MET A 101 -7.23 -20.16 -3.17
N ALA A 102 -7.12 -20.35 -1.85
CA ALA A 102 -7.43 -21.61 -1.18
C ALA A 102 -8.94 -21.81 -0.86
N GLY A 103 -9.82 -20.93 -1.36
CA GLY A 103 -11.27 -21.02 -1.15
C GLY A 103 -11.76 -20.59 0.23
N LYS A 104 -10.90 -20.02 1.08
CA LYS A 104 -11.27 -19.48 2.40
C LYS A 104 -11.34 -17.94 2.36
N GLN A 105 -12.55 -17.39 2.32
CA GLN A 105 -12.77 -15.96 2.48
C GLN A 105 -12.71 -15.59 3.96
N THR A 106 -11.64 -14.91 4.38
CA THR A 106 -11.51 -14.37 5.74
C THR A 106 -11.59 -12.85 5.69
N GLY A 107 -12.34 -12.25 6.62
CA GLY A 107 -12.53 -10.81 6.68
C GLY A 107 -11.26 -10.07 7.11
N PHE A 108 -11.07 -8.85 6.61
CA PHE A 108 -9.88 -8.01 6.85
C PHE A 108 -9.50 -7.88 8.33
N LEU A 109 -10.49 -7.56 9.18
CA LEU A 109 -10.28 -7.40 10.63
C LEU A 109 -9.90 -8.71 11.34
N GLY A 110 -10.51 -9.83 10.94
CA GLY A 110 -10.20 -11.13 11.54
C GLY A 110 -8.78 -11.61 11.21
N THR A 111 -8.36 -11.40 9.95
CA THR A 111 -7.00 -11.70 9.52
C THR A 111 -5.99 -10.75 10.18
N PHE A 112 -6.31 -9.45 10.29
CA PHE A 112 -5.47 -8.48 10.99
C PHE A 112 -5.23 -8.88 12.46
N VAL A 113 -6.29 -9.20 13.21
CA VAL A 113 -6.16 -9.64 14.61
C VAL A 113 -5.36 -10.95 14.72
N THR A 114 -5.58 -11.89 13.81
CA THR A 114 -4.82 -13.15 13.79
C THR A 114 -3.33 -12.89 13.54
N VAL A 115 -2.99 -12.00 12.60
CA VAL A 115 -1.60 -11.63 12.29
C VAL A 115 -0.94 -10.95 13.48
N VAL A 116 -1.59 -9.95 14.08
CA VAL A 116 -1.07 -9.24 15.26
C VAL A 116 -0.87 -10.21 16.43
N ARG A 117 -1.80 -11.14 16.64
CA ARG A 117 -1.75 -12.09 17.77
C ARG A 117 -0.73 -13.22 17.56
N THR A 118 -0.39 -13.55 16.31
CA THR A 118 0.52 -14.66 15.98
C THR A 118 1.96 -14.19 15.72
N GLU A 119 2.14 -12.99 15.17
CA GLU A 119 3.45 -12.49 14.72
C GLU A 119 3.97 -11.28 15.50
N GLY A 120 3.29 -10.84 16.57
CA GLY A 120 3.48 -9.56 17.26
C GLY A 120 4.92 -9.02 17.34
N GLU A 121 5.89 -9.81 17.80
CA GLU A 121 7.29 -9.35 17.96
C GLU A 121 8.11 -9.46 16.65
N TYR A 122 7.90 -10.52 15.87
CA TYR A 122 8.57 -10.74 14.59
C TYR A 122 8.11 -9.76 13.52
N ALA A 123 6.85 -9.29 13.58
CA ALA A 123 6.31 -8.28 12.69
C ALA A 123 7.07 -6.96 12.84
N VAL A 124 7.36 -6.50 14.07
CA VAL A 124 8.10 -5.25 14.31
C VAL A 124 9.56 -5.34 13.87
N LEU A 125 10.20 -6.50 14.05
CA LEU A 125 11.55 -6.76 13.55
C LEU A 125 11.60 -6.86 12.01
N LEU A 126 10.62 -7.51 11.37
CA LEU A 126 10.48 -7.50 9.91
C LEU A 126 10.23 -6.08 9.37
N LEU A 127 9.43 -5.28 10.08
CA LEU A 127 9.12 -3.89 9.70
C LEU A 127 10.38 -3.01 9.65
N LEU A 128 11.29 -3.18 10.60
CA LEU A 128 12.58 -2.48 10.60
C LEU A 128 13.51 -3.02 9.51
N TYR A 129 13.53 -4.33 9.27
CA TYR A 129 14.43 -4.96 8.30
C TYR A 129 14.02 -4.75 6.83
N SER A 130 12.72 -4.60 6.55
CA SER A 130 12.19 -4.34 5.20
C SER A 130 12.10 -2.85 4.85
N ALA A 131 12.28 -1.96 5.82
CA ALA A 131 12.33 -0.51 5.64
C ALA A 131 13.77 0.05 5.49
N LEU A 132 14.80 -0.79 5.69
CA LEU A 132 16.24 -0.52 5.49
C LEU A 132 16.71 -1.08 4.15
#